data_AF-A0A7K2NSQ5-F1
#
_entry.id   AF-A0A7K2NSQ5-F1
#
_cell.length_a   1.000
_cell.length_b   1.000
_cell.length_c   1.000
_cell.angle_alpha   90.00
_cell.angle_beta   90.00
_cell.angle_gamma   90.00
#
_symmetry.space_group_name_H-M   'P 1'
#
loop_
_entity.id
_entity.type
_entity.pdbx_description
1 polymer ?
#
loop_
_entity_poly.entity_id
_entity_poly.type
_entity_poly.pdbx_seq_one_letter_code
_entity_poly.pdbx_strand_id
1 'polypeptide(L)' 'AFMTCTEPPLTTVRQPIEAMGRAAVDLLCAQIQGTEVPHRELLFEPELVVRGSTAQVSTR' A
#
# COMPACT_ATOMS: atom_id res chain seq x y z
N ALA A 1 10.67 -5.06 0.05
CA ALA A 1 11.91 -5.80 0.35
C ALA A 1 11.70 -6.96 1.34
N PHE A 2 10.92 -6.78 2.42
CA PHE A 2 10.74 -7.87 3.40
C PHE A 2 10.03 -9.13 2.89
N MET A 3 9.05 -8.98 2.00
CA MET A 3 8.20 -10.11 1.54
C MET A 3 8.92 -11.10 0.62
N THR A 4 10.15 -10.79 0.20
CA THR A 4 11.03 -11.68 -0.55
C THR A 4 12.09 -12.35 0.32
N CYS A 5 12.20 -11.99 1.61
CA CYS A 5 13.19 -12.53 2.54
C CYS A 5 12.66 -13.72 3.37
N THR A 6 11.57 -14.33 2.91
CA THR A 6 10.90 -15.47 3.56
C THR A 6 10.94 -16.64 2.59
N GLU A 7 10.96 -17.86 3.14
CA GLU A 7 10.94 -19.09 2.34
C GLU A 7 9.70 -19.92 2.77
N PRO A 8 8.67 -20.08 1.93
CA PRO A 8 8.54 -19.50 0.59
C PRO A 8 8.28 -17.97 0.63
N PRO A 9 8.63 -17.20 -0.41
CA PRO A 9 8.34 -15.77 -0.47
C PRO A 9 6.85 -15.46 -0.38
N LEU A 10 6.47 -14.48 0.43
CA LEU A 10 5.07 -14.17 0.75
C LEU A 10 4.30 -13.52 -0.41
N THR A 11 3.19 -14.14 -0.82
CA THR A 11 2.12 -13.51 -1.59
C THR A 11 1.41 -12.47 -0.73
N THR A 12 1.17 -11.27 -1.26
CA THR A 12 0.65 -10.15 -0.46
C THR A 12 -0.02 -9.07 -1.30
N VAL A 13 -0.73 -8.17 -0.63
CA VAL A 13 -1.25 -6.93 -1.23
C VAL A 13 -0.24 -5.80 -0.98
N ARG A 14 0.38 -5.30 -2.05
CA ARG A 14 1.30 -4.17 -2.03
C ARG A 14 0.49 -2.88 -1.92
N GLN A 15 0.75 -2.13 -0.86
CA GLN A 15 0.19 -0.79 -0.68
C GLN A 15 1.11 0.26 -1.33
N PRO A 16 0.56 1.28 -2.01
CA PRO A 16 1.34 2.37 -2.61
C PRO A 16 1.77 3.40 -1.55
N ILE A 17 2.54 2.94 -0.55
CA ILE A 17 2.88 3.70 0.66
C ILE A 17 3.62 5.01 0.40
N GLU A 18 4.40 5.09 -0.69
CA GLU A 18 5.09 6.33 -1.07
C GLU A 18 4.11 7.42 -1.51
N ALA A 19 3.13 7.05 -2.35
CA ALA A 19 2.10 7.98 -2.81
C ALA A 19 1.18 8.40 -1.65
N MET A 20 0.80 7.45 -0.79
CA MET A 20 0.02 7.72 0.42
C MET A 20 0.76 8.68 1.36
N GLY A 21 2.05 8.42 1.62
CA GLY A 21 2.88 9.25 2.49
C GLY A 21 3.07 10.65 1.92
N ARG A 22 3.31 10.78 0.61
CA ARG A 22 3.39 12.07 -0.07
C ARG A 22 2.10 12.88 0.12
N ALA A 23 0.96 12.27 -0.19
CA ALA A 23 -0.33 12.94 -0.04
C ALA A 23 -0.60 13.38 1.41
N ALA A 24 -0.27 12.54 2.39
CA ALA A 24 -0.42 12.88 3.80
C ALA A 24 0.44 14.09 4.20
N VAL A 25 1.71 14.11 3.79
CA VAL A 25 2.63 15.22 4.08
C VAL A 25 2.17 16.50 3.38
N ASP A 26 1.76 16.41 2.12
CA ASP A 26 1.30 17.57 1.35
C ASP A 26 0.05 18.20 1.98
N LEU A 27 -0.91 17.39 2.41
CA LEU A 27 -2.11 17.85 3.13
C LEU A 27 -1.77 18.48 4.49
N LEU A 28 -0.81 17.93 5.21
CA LEU A 28 -0.36 18.49 6.49
C LEU A 28 0.35 19.84 6.29
N CYS A 29 1.24 19.94 5.30
CA CYS A 29 1.93 21.18 4.97
C CYS A 29 0.95 22.27 4.53
N ALA A 30 -0.07 21.93 3.74
CA ALA A 30 -1.12 22.87 3.34
C ALA A 30 -1.88 23.42 4.56
N GLN A 31 -2.24 22.56 5.51
CA GLN A 31 -2.88 22.98 6.77
C GLN A 31 -1.98 23.90 7.59
N ILE A 32 -0.68 23.59 7.72
CA ILE A 32 0.29 24.42 8.44
C ILE A 32 0.39 25.83 7.82
N GLN A 33 0.28 25.92 6.50
CA GLN A 33 0.32 27.19 5.77
C GLN A 33 -1.02 27.96 5.83
N GLY A 34 -2.02 27.45 6.54
CA GLY A 34 -3.34 28.07 6.64
C GLY A 34 -4.21 27.88 5.40
N THR A 35 -3.86 26.94 4.51
CA THR A 35 -4.72 26.57 3.39
C THR A 35 -5.88 25.72 3.91
N GLU A 36 -7.10 26.06 3.51
CA GLU A 36 -8.27 25.23 3.81
C GLU A 36 -8.14 23.90 3.05
N VAL A 37 -7.99 22.81 3.81
CA VAL A 37 -7.88 21.47 3.26
C VAL A 37 -9.22 20.76 3.49
N PRO A 38 -9.93 20.36 2.42
CA PRO A 38 -11.20 19.66 2.57
C PRO A 38 -10.98 18.31 3.25
N HIS A 39 -11.80 18.01 4.24
CA HIS A 39 -11.89 16.68 4.85
C HIS A 39 -12.46 15.70 3.82
N ARG A 40 -11.58 15.09 3.04
CA ARG A 40 -11.92 14.10 2.02
C ARG A 40 -11.11 12.84 2.20
N GLU A 41 -11.71 11.71 1.86
CA GLU A 41 -11.00 10.45 1.75
C GLU A 41 -10.19 10.40 0.46
N LEU A 42 -8.94 9.96 0.57
CA LEU A 42 -8.09 9.66 -0.57
C LEU A 42 -7.96 8.13 -0.69
N LEU A 43 -8.48 7.58 -1.78
CA LEU A 43 -8.39 6.16 -2.08
C LEU A 43 -7.17 5.90 -2.97
N PHE A 44 -6.42 4.85 -2.63
CA PHE A 44 -5.24 4.43 -3.38
C PHE A 44 -5.41 2.98 -3.79
N GLU A 45 -5.20 2.70 -5.08
CA GLU A 45 -5.34 1.35 -5.62
C GLU A 45 -4.18 0.46 -5.14
N PRO A 46 -4.45 -0.64 -4.45
CA PRO A 46 -3.42 -1.60 -4.10
C PRO A 46 -3.15 -2.58 -5.24
N GLU A 47 -2.04 -3.34 -5.14
CA GLU A 47 -1.69 -4.38 -6.12
C GLU A 47 -1.53 -5.74 -5.43
N LEU A 48 -2.21 -6.78 -5.92
CA LEU A 48 -1.92 -8.15 -5.48
C LEU A 48 -0.61 -8.64 -6.11
N VAL A 49 0.35 -9.03 -5.28
CA VAL A 49 1.63 -9.58 -5.70
C VAL A 49 1.71 -11.03 -5.30
N VAL A 50 1.53 -11.91 -6.30
CA VAL A 50 1.61 -13.37 -6.13
C VAL A 50 3.07 -13.82 -6.09
N ARG A 51 3.39 -14.69 -5.12
CA ARG A 51 4.70 -15.32 -4.92
C ARG A 51 4.51 -16.80 -4.52
N GLY A 52 5.40 -17.33 -3.68
CA GLY A 52 5.50 -18.75 -3.36
C GLY A 52 4.64 -19.22 -2.17
N SER A 53 4.08 -18.31 -1.37
CA SER A 53 3.32 -18.70 -0.17
C SER A 53 1.87 -19.10 -0.42
N THR A 54 1.44 -19.16 -1.68
CA THR A 54 0.08 -19.56 -2.09
C THR A 54 0.16 -20.50 -3.28
N ALA A 55 -0.70 -21.52 -3.33
CA ALA A 55 -0.78 -22.47 -4.42
C ALA A 55 -2.24 -22.80 -4.74
N GLN A 56 -2.48 -23.39 -5.91
CA GLN A 56 -3.81 -23.93 -6.23
C GLN A 56 -4.13 -25.11 -5.31
N VAL A 57 -5.41 -25.27 -4.98
CA VAL A 57 -5.87 -26.43 -4.23
C VAL A 57 -5.66 -27.70 -5.05
N SER A 58 -5.06 -28.73 -4.44
CA SER A 58 -4.94 -30.05 -5.06
C SER A 58 -6.29 -30.76 -5.00
N THR A 59 -7.04 -30.79 -6.09
CA THR A 59 -8.23 -31.65 -6.22
C THR A 59 -7.79 -33.07 -6.54
N ARG A 60 -7.70 -33.91 -5.50
CA ARG A 60 -7.71 -35.37 -5.62
C ARG A 60 -9.08 -35.91 -5.29
#